data_AF-A0A8S1LWT3-F1
#
_entry.id   AF-A0A8S1LWT3-F1
#
_cell.length_a   1.000
_cell.length_b   1.000
_cell.length_c   1.000
_cell.angle_alpha   90.00
_cell.angle_beta   90.00
_cell.angle_gamma   90.00
#
_symmetry.space_group_name_H-M   'P 1'
#
loop_
_entity.id
_entity.type
_entity.pdbx_description
1 polymer ?
#
loop_
_entity_poly.entity_id
_entity_poly.type
_entity_poly.pdbx_seq_one_letter_code
_entity_poly.pdbx_strand_id
1 'polypeptide(L)'
;MDKQVLKLYKSILRAGNRFRDYNFREYVIRRAKQDFRELQNNPDLKNKVIDKYTKELEVIQRQTIVQNLYYQTNHIIEQKQCNN
;
A
#
# COMPACT_ATOMS: atom_id res chain seq x y z
N MET A 1 12.83 7.80 -12.65
CA MET A 1 11.54 8.18 -12.02
C MET A 1 11.74 9.46 -11.22
N ASP A 2 10.80 10.40 -11.32
CA ASP A 2 10.89 11.70 -10.63
C ASP A 2 10.93 11.57 -9.11
N LYS A 3 11.64 12.49 -8.45
CA LYS A 3 11.79 12.53 -6.98
C LYS A 3 10.44 12.61 -6.26
N GLN A 4 9.47 13.35 -6.80
CA GLN A 4 8.12 13.48 -6.23
C GLN A 4 7.35 12.16 -6.30
N VAL A 5 7.41 11.47 -7.45
CA VAL A 5 6.80 10.14 -7.67
C VAL A 5 7.40 9.11 -6.71
N LEU A 6 8.73 9.12 -6.53
CA LEU A 6 9.41 8.24 -5.58
C LEU A 6 9.01 8.52 -4.13
N LYS A 7 8.82 9.79 -3.76
CA LYS A 7 8.35 10.17 -2.42
C LYS A 7 6.93 9.64 -2.18
N LEU A 8 6.02 9.83 -3.14
CA LEU A 8 4.65 9.33 -3.07
C LEU A 8 4.62 7.79 -2.96
N TYR A 9 5.39 7.09 -3.80
CA TYR A 9 5.52 5.63 -3.75
C TYR A 9 5.96 5.14 -2.36
N LYS A 10 7.02 5.73 -1.79
CA LYS A 10 7.51 5.38 -0.45
C LYS A 10 6.46 5.66 0.63
N SER A 11 5.68 6.75 0.51
CA SER A 11 4.60 7.06 1.44
C SER A 11 3.50 5.99 1.39
N ILE A 12 3.09 5.54 0.20
CA ILE A 12 2.10 4.48 0.03
C ILE A 12 2.59 3.17 0.63
N LEU A 13 3.83 2.75 0.34
CA LEU A 13 4.40 1.53 0.91
C LEU A 13 4.47 1.59 2.44
N ARG A 14 4.86 2.74 3.01
CA ARG A 14 4.89 2.92 4.47
C ARG A 14 3.50 2.86 5.07
N ALA A 15 2.50 3.44 4.41
CA ALA A 15 1.12 3.39 4.87
C ALA A 15 0.56 1.96 4.77
N GLY A 16 0.77 1.26 3.65
CA GLY A 16 0.35 -0.13 3.46
C GLY A 16 0.98 -1.11 4.45
N ASN A 17 2.25 -0.91 4.82
CA ASN A 17 2.92 -1.73 5.84
C ASN A 17 2.34 -1.59 7.26
N ARG A 18 1.51 -0.58 7.51
CA ARG A 18 0.85 -0.41 8.83
C ARG A 18 -0.42 -1.23 8.97
N PHE A 19 -0.94 -1.84 7.90
CA PHE A 19 -2.03 -2.80 8.01
C PHE A 19 -1.55 -4.04 8.77
N ARG A 20 -2.33 -4.43 9.78
CA ARG A 20 -2.09 -5.65 10.54
C ARG A 20 -2.46 -6.88 9.74
N ASP A 21 -3.56 -6.81 8.99
CA ASP A 21 -4.01 -7.89 8.12
C ASP A 21 -3.07 -8.07 6.92
N TYR A 22 -2.49 -9.27 6.82
CA TYR A 22 -1.67 -9.71 5.68
C TYR A 22 -2.29 -9.41 4.32
N ASN A 23 -3.57 -9.70 4.12
CA ASN A 23 -4.21 -9.58 2.81
C ASN A 23 -4.24 -8.13 2.34
N PHE A 24 -4.59 -7.20 3.25
CA PHE A 24 -4.62 -5.77 2.94
C PHE A 24 -3.21 -5.21 2.74
N ARG A 25 -2.27 -5.59 3.61
CA ARG A 25 -0.85 -5.20 3.49
C ARG A 25 -0.27 -5.62 2.14
N GLU A 26 -0.39 -6.90 1.79
CA GLU A 26 0.13 -7.44 0.55
C GLU A 26 -0.60 -6.89 -0.68
N TYR A 27 -1.93 -6.73 -0.61
CA TYR A 27 -2.68 -6.14 -1.72
C TYR A 27 -2.20 -4.72 -2.04
N VAL A 28 -2.09 -3.85 -1.03
CA VAL A 28 -1.69 -2.45 -1.21
C VAL A 28 -0.25 -2.38 -1.75
N ILE A 29 0.66 -3.17 -1.20
CA ILE A 29 2.07 -3.22 -1.64
C ILE A 29 2.17 -3.72 -3.08
N ARG A 30 1.46 -4.81 -3.41
CA ARG A 30 1.49 -5.42 -4.75
C ARG A 30 0.88 -4.48 -5.78
N ARG A 31 -0.27 -3.88 -5.48
CA ARG A 31 -0.95 -2.92 -6.37
C ARG A 31 -0.08 -1.69 -6.62
N ALA A 32 0.51 -1.10 -5.57
CA ALA A 32 1.44 0.01 -5.71
C ALA A 32 2.65 -0.38 -6.57
N LYS A 33 3.26 -1.55 -6.34
CA LYS A 33 4.39 -2.02 -7.17
C LYS A 33 3.99 -2.17 -8.65
N GLN A 34 2.81 -2.70 -8.93
CA GLN A 34 2.31 -2.89 -10.28
C GLN A 34 2.12 -1.54 -10.98
N ASP A 35 1.32 -0.64 -10.39
CA ASP A 35 0.97 0.63 -11.04
C ASP A 35 2.20 1.53 -11.22
N PHE A 36 3.13 1.55 -10.27
CA PHE A 36 4.37 2.32 -10.41
C PHE A 36 5.36 1.68 -11.39
N ARG A 37 5.32 0.36 -11.61
CA ARG A 37 6.09 -0.30 -12.68
C ARG A 37 5.48 0.02 -14.04
N GLU A 38 4.16 0.01 -14.17
CA GLU A 38 3.46 0.43 -15.39
C GLU A 38 3.79 1.89 -15.73
N LEU A 39 3.89 2.77 -14.73
CA LEU A 39 4.35 4.14 -14.91
C LEU A 39 5.81 4.25 -15.40
N GLN A 40 6.70 3.33 -15.00
CA GLN A 40 8.07 3.32 -15.53
C GLN A 40 8.09 2.99 -17.02
N ASN A 41 7.20 2.10 -17.47
CA ASN A 41 7.11 1.69 -18.86
C ASN A 41 6.33 2.70 -19.71
N ASN A 42 5.38 3.43 -19.11
CA ASN A 42 4.50 4.39 -19.79
C ASN A 42 4.50 5.74 -19.06
N PRO A 43 5.43 6.64 -19.38
CA PRO A 43 5.54 7.95 -18.72
C PRO A 43 4.29 8.82 -18.82
N ASP A 44 3.45 8.65 -19.85
CA ASP A 44 2.21 9.41 -20.06
C ASP A 44 1.18 9.19 -18.94
N LEU A 45 1.28 8.09 -18.20
CA LEU A 45 0.40 7.80 -17.08
C LEU A 45 0.73 8.58 -15.80
N LYS A 46 1.82 9.36 -15.80
CA LYS A 46 2.35 10.05 -14.61
C LYS A 46 1.30 10.83 -13.84
N ASN A 47 0.60 11.75 -14.50
CA ASN A 47 -0.36 12.63 -13.83
C ASN A 47 -1.53 11.81 -13.24
N LYS A 48 -2.02 10.82 -14.00
CA LYS A 48 -3.09 9.92 -13.55
C LYS A 48 -2.70 9.09 -12.33
N VAL A 49 -1.48 8.56 -12.31
CA VAL A 49 -0.96 7.76 -11.18
C VAL A 49 -0.75 8.65 -9.96
N ILE A 50 -0.21 9.85 -10.13
CA ILE A 50 -0.03 10.80 -9.02
C ILE A 50 -1.39 11.18 -8.41
N ASP A 51 -2.37 11.56 -9.22
CA ASP A 51 -3.71 11.93 -8.74
C ASP A 51 -4.39 10.78 -7.99
N LYS A 52 -4.31 9.57 -8.56
CA LYS A 52 -4.86 8.36 -7.95
C LYS A 52 -4.24 8.11 -6.58
N TYR A 53 -2.91 8.02 -6.51
CA TYR A 53 -2.23 7.65 -5.27
C TYR A 53 -2.22 8.77 -4.23
N THR A 54 -2.42 10.02 -4.63
CA THR A 54 -2.59 11.13 -3.67
C THR A 54 -3.89 10.96 -2.89
N LYS A 55 -4.99 10.60 -3.58
CA LYS A 55 -6.28 10.31 -2.95
C LYS A 55 -6.25 8.97 -2.18
N GLU A 56 -5.65 7.94 -2.77
CA GLU A 56 -5.55 6.62 -2.12
C GLU A 56 -4.71 6.66 -0.86
N LEU A 57 -3.68 7.52 -0.76
CA LEU A 57 -2.87 7.62 0.46
C LEU A 57 -3.73 7.94 1.69
N GLU A 58 -4.64 8.90 1.59
CA GLU A 58 -5.55 9.26 2.68
C GLU A 58 -6.54 8.15 3.01
N VAL A 59 -7.00 7.42 2.00
CA VAL A 59 -7.88 6.27 2.19
C VAL A 59 -7.14 5.15 2.91
N ILE A 60 -5.94 4.79 2.45
CA ILE A 60 -5.09 3.77 3.06
C ILE A 60 -4.85 4.11 4.54
N GLN A 61 -4.48 5.35 4.85
CA GLN A 61 -4.24 5.79 6.23
C GLN A 61 -5.49 5.64 7.12
N ARG A 62 -6.66 6.07 6.65
CA ARG A 62 -7.92 5.91 7.40
C ARG A 62 -8.31 4.45 7.57
N GLN A 63 -8.20 3.66 6.51
CA GLN A 63 -8.52 2.24 6.54
C GLN A 63 -7.60 1.46 7.48
N THR A 64 -6.32 1.83 7.56
CA THR A 64 -5.41 1.25 8.54
C THR A 64 -5.87 1.51 9.97
N ILE A 65 -6.32 2.74 10.28
CA ILE A 65 -6.81 3.09 11.62
C ILE A 65 -8.08 2.29 11.95
N VAL A 66 -9.04 2.25 11.03
CA VAL A 66 -10.31 1.52 11.21
C VAL A 66 -10.03 0.03 11.38
N GLN A 67 -9.21 -0.56 10.51
CA GLN A 67 -8.82 -1.97 10.65
C GLN A 67 -8.21 -2.22 12.02
N ASN A 68 -7.24 -1.41 12.46
CA ASN A 68 -6.58 -1.61 13.75
C ASN A 68 -7.53 -1.49 14.95
N LEU A 69 -8.62 -0.72 14.84
CA LEU A 69 -9.64 -0.62 15.89
C LEU A 69 -10.45 -1.91 16.03
N TYR A 70 -10.73 -2.59 14.92
CA TYR A 70 -11.57 -3.79 14.88
C TYR A 70 -10.78 -5.10 14.70
N TYR A 71 -9.44 -5.04 14.61
CA TYR A 71 -8.60 -6.21 14.43
C TYR A 71 -8.43 -6.97 15.74
N GLN A 72 -9.22 -8.03 15.93
CA GLN A 72 -9.26 -8.81 17.17
C GLN A 72 -8.28 -10.00 17.20
N THR A 73 -8.01 -10.63 16.06
CA THR A 73 -7.14 -11.82 15.97
C THR A 73 -6.46 -11.95 14.61
N ASN A 74 -5.18 -12.36 14.63
CA ASN A 74 -4.42 -12.66 13.41
C ASN A 74 -5.06 -13.81 12.64
N HIS A 75 -5.17 -13.68 11.32
CA HIS A 75 -5.60 -14.78 10.46
C HIS A 75 -4.66 -16.00 10.60
N ILE A 76 -5.20 -17.21 10.40
CA ILE A 76 -4.48 -18.49 10.56
C ILE A 76 -3.16 -18.53 9.74
N ILE A 77 -3.13 -17.80 8.62
CA ILE A 77 -1.97 -17.67 7.72
C ILE A 77 -0.82 -16.92 8.39
N GLU A 78 -1.10 -15.97 9.29
CA GLU A 78 -0.08 -15.21 10.04
C GLU A 78 0.42 -15.97 11.26
N GLN A 79 -0.43 -16.79 11.89
CA GLN A 79 -0.06 -17.56 13.10
C GLN A 79 1.03 -18.61 12.83
N LYS A 80 1.07 -19.19 11.63
CA LYS A 80 2.10 -20.18 11.24
C LYS A 80 3.49 -19.58 11.05
N GLN A 81 3.66 -18.25 10.94
CA GLN A 81 4.99 -17.64 10.76
C GLN A 81 5.75 -17.40 12.07
N CYS A 82 5.10 -17.49 13.24
CA CYS A 82 5.74 -17.31 14.54
C CYS A 82 6.34 -18.60 15.14
N ASN A 83 6.23 -19.75 14.46
CA ASN A 83 6.89 -21.00 14.87
C ASN A 83 8.05 -21.28 13.91
N ASN A 84 9.20 -20.67 14.17
CA ASN A 84 10.52 -21.09 13.69
C ASN A 84 11.56 -20.73 14.73
#